data_AF-A0A936PQ13-F1
#
_entry.id   AF-A0A936PQ13-F1
#
_cell.length_a   1.000
_cell.length_b   1.000
_cell.length_c   1.000
_cell.angle_alpha   90.00
_cell.angle_beta   90.00
_cell.angle_gamma   90.00
#
_symmetry.space_group_name_H-M   'P 1'
#
loop_
_entity.id
_entity.type
_entity.pdbx_description
1 polymer ?
#
loop_
_entity_poly.entity_id
_entity_poly.type
_entity_poly.pdbx_seq_one_letter_code
_entity_poly.pdbx_strand_id
1 'polypeptide(L)'
;MSTMDHSGDTPLHQACELGQTHSIEQLLARSVDLEAEGEDGLTALTLAALYGHHDACALLLAAGADPAHYDDHGNTALHLGAMRGHGEVVRLLLDHAPQTALMFNREGLRPVVLAAIEGQAECVKTIIQRLGPEQADEALHQAAAFGHAEVVGLLLALGVPVNLPDRGGRTALHWAVQEARLEVIDLLLSAGADPNEAVVVVPEGLYDNTILGLAAADGRVDVISKLLAGGAKIDTTDRDGLTALHWAAIFNRLEAVSALLAAGASPAARDKRGLRPLDHARRRRRVRVIRLLEAAEGVETR
;
A
#
# COMPACT_ATOMS: atom_id res chain seq x y z
N MET A 1 29.86 -19.50 29.08
CA MET A 1 29.17 -20.21 27.98
C MET A 1 27.70 -19.91 28.12
N SER A 2 27.20 -19.00 27.27
CA SER A 2 25.76 -18.81 27.13
C SER A 2 25.22 -20.08 26.48
N THR A 3 24.49 -20.91 27.23
CA THR A 3 23.89 -22.13 26.68
C THR A 3 22.66 -21.73 25.88
N MET A 4 22.69 -21.96 24.57
CA MET A 4 21.54 -21.81 23.69
C MET A 4 20.53 -22.92 23.97
N ASP A 5 19.24 -22.64 23.80
CA ASP A 5 18.19 -23.65 23.85
C ASP A 5 18.07 -24.42 22.51
N HIS A 6 16.99 -25.20 22.34
CA HIS A 6 16.78 -26.00 21.13
C HIS A 6 16.45 -25.17 19.88
N SER A 7 16.04 -23.91 20.05
CA SER A 7 15.77 -22.95 18.98
C SER A 7 16.96 -22.03 18.69
N GLY A 8 18.06 -22.16 19.44
CA GLY A 8 19.23 -21.30 19.32
C GLY A 8 19.19 -20.08 20.25
N ASP A 9 18.12 -19.91 21.03
CA ASP A 9 17.94 -18.72 21.85
C ASP A 9 18.86 -18.72 23.05
N THR A 10 19.49 -17.57 23.27
CA THR A 10 20.32 -17.31 24.44
C THR A 10 19.46 -16.75 25.58
N PRO A 11 19.93 -16.79 26.84
CA PRO A 11 19.24 -16.10 27.94
C PRO A 11 19.04 -14.59 27.69
N LEU A 12 19.87 -13.99 26.83
CA LEU A 12 19.70 -12.59 26.43
C LEU A 12 18.50 -12.42 25.49
N HIS A 13 18.28 -13.33 24.54
CA HIS A 13 17.09 -13.35 23.68
C HIS A 13 15.81 -13.38 24.52
N GLN A 14 15.70 -14.35 25.43
CA GLN A 14 14.53 -14.49 26.30
C GLN A 14 14.31 -13.25 27.20
N ALA A 15 15.39 -12.67 27.75
CA ALA A 15 15.29 -11.46 28.55
C ALA A 15 14.81 -10.26 27.72
N CYS A 16 15.24 -10.17 26.45
CA CYS A 16 14.86 -9.09 25.53
C CYS A 16 13.43 -9.25 25.01
N GLU A 17 13.00 -10.46 24.66
CA GLU A 17 11.61 -10.77 24.30
C GLU A 17 10.63 -10.41 25.43
N LEU A 18 11.02 -10.69 26.68
CA LEU A 18 10.18 -10.41 27.86
C LEU A 18 10.37 -9.00 28.44
N GLY A 19 11.26 -8.17 27.88
CA GLY A 19 11.53 -6.82 28.35
C GLY A 19 12.13 -6.74 29.77
N GLN A 20 12.88 -7.76 30.20
CA GLN A 20 13.42 -7.86 31.55
C GLN A 20 14.71 -7.04 31.71
N THR A 21 14.59 -5.72 31.79
CA THR A 21 15.72 -4.75 31.87
C THR A 21 16.81 -5.16 32.87
N HIS A 22 16.43 -5.60 34.08
CA HIS A 22 17.40 -6.02 35.09
C HIS A 22 18.18 -7.29 34.70
N SER A 23 17.51 -8.27 34.09
CA SER A 23 18.16 -9.48 33.57
C SER A 23 19.12 -9.13 32.44
N ILE A 24 18.73 -8.21 31.56
CA ILE A 24 19.55 -7.71 30.45
C ILE A 24 20.83 -7.06 30.99
N GLU A 25 20.74 -6.13 31.95
CA GLU A 25 21.91 -5.48 32.57
C GLU A 25 22.89 -6.51 33.16
N GLN A 26 22.39 -7.50 33.90
CA GLN A 26 23.22 -8.54 34.48
C GLN A 26 23.91 -9.43 33.44
N LEU A 27 23.24 -9.70 32.31
CA LEU A 27 23.79 -10.47 31.21
C LEU A 27 24.86 -9.68 30.45
N LEU A 28 24.61 -8.39 30.17
CA LEU A 28 25.56 -7.49 29.49
C LEU A 28 26.88 -7.34 30.27
N ALA A 29 26.82 -7.37 31.61
CA ALA A 29 28.01 -7.35 32.47
C ALA A 29 28.95 -8.58 32.30
N ARG A 30 28.52 -9.63 31.59
CA ARG A 30 29.26 -10.89 31.42
C ARG A 30 29.92 -11.06 30.05
N SER A 31 30.07 -9.98 29.27
CA SER A 31 30.64 -10.02 27.91
C SER A 31 29.96 -11.07 27.02
N VAL A 32 28.63 -10.97 26.94
CA VAL A 32 27.80 -11.80 26.05
C VAL A 32 27.97 -11.34 24.60
N ASP A 33 27.81 -12.29 23.68
CA ASP A 33 27.72 -11.99 22.25
C ASP A 33 26.35 -11.36 21.96
N LEU A 34 26.36 -10.10 21.50
CA LEU A 34 25.14 -9.32 21.21
C LEU A 34 24.52 -9.70 19.87
N GLU A 35 25.33 -10.25 18.97
CA GLU A 35 24.96 -10.64 17.60
C GLU A 35 24.77 -12.15 17.50
N ALA A 36 24.64 -12.85 18.63
CA ALA A 36 24.19 -14.23 18.62
C ALA A 36 22.79 -14.27 17.97
N GLU A 37 22.64 -15.14 16.99
CA GLU A 37 21.39 -15.36 16.26
C GLU A 37 20.58 -16.48 16.92
N GLY A 38 19.32 -16.19 17.25
CA GLY A 38 18.32 -17.16 17.71
C GLY A 38 17.50 -17.73 16.56
N GLU A 39 16.22 -18.00 16.80
CA GLU A 39 15.29 -18.45 15.76
C GLU A 39 15.13 -17.37 14.65
N ASP A 40 15.07 -17.79 13.39
CA ASP A 40 14.98 -16.93 12.20
C ASP A 40 16.09 -15.86 12.05
N GLY A 41 17.26 -16.07 12.66
CA GLY A 41 18.36 -15.11 12.60
C GLY A 41 18.12 -13.86 13.46
N LEU A 42 17.17 -13.90 14.41
CA LEU A 42 16.88 -12.77 15.28
C LEU A 42 17.98 -12.60 16.33
N THR A 43 18.45 -11.37 16.51
CA THR A 43 19.34 -11.00 17.62
C THR A 43 18.53 -10.49 18.83
N ALA A 44 19.21 -10.30 19.95
CA ALA A 44 18.59 -9.69 21.14
C ALA A 44 17.96 -8.31 20.83
N LEU A 45 18.60 -7.51 19.97
CA LEU A 45 18.10 -6.18 19.60
C LEU A 45 16.88 -6.26 18.69
N THR A 46 16.84 -7.19 17.74
CA THR A 46 15.67 -7.37 16.87
C THR A 46 14.47 -7.87 17.65
N LEU A 47 14.64 -8.79 18.62
CA LEU A 47 13.57 -9.22 19.52
C LEU A 47 13.05 -8.08 20.39
N ALA A 48 13.94 -7.32 21.05
CA ALA A 48 13.54 -6.17 21.85
C ALA A 48 12.72 -5.17 21.02
N ALA A 49 13.14 -4.93 19.78
CA ALA A 49 12.45 -4.02 18.88
C ALA A 49 11.11 -4.58 18.37
N LEU A 50 11.04 -5.86 18.04
CA LEU A 50 9.81 -6.56 17.60
C LEU A 50 8.72 -6.51 18.68
N TYR A 51 9.10 -6.64 19.96
CA TYR A 51 8.18 -6.64 21.08
C TYR A 51 7.99 -5.26 21.75
N GLY A 52 8.69 -4.22 21.28
CA GLY A 52 8.46 -2.84 21.69
C GLY A 52 9.13 -2.44 23.00
N HIS A 53 10.14 -3.19 23.44
CA HIS A 53 10.83 -2.96 24.72
C HIS A 53 11.90 -1.88 24.57
N HIS A 54 11.46 -0.62 24.63
CA HIS A 54 12.32 0.57 24.51
C HIS A 54 13.59 0.50 25.39
N ASP A 55 13.44 0.19 26.68
CA ASP A 55 14.58 0.18 27.60
C ASP A 55 15.56 -0.96 27.32
N ALA A 56 15.06 -2.11 26.85
CA ALA A 56 15.90 -3.21 26.39
C ALA A 56 16.71 -2.80 25.15
N CYS A 57 16.06 -2.18 24.15
CA CYS A 57 16.76 -1.62 22.99
C CYS A 57 17.83 -0.61 23.42
N ALA A 58 17.52 0.29 24.35
CA ALA A 58 18.47 1.31 24.81
C ALA A 58 19.71 0.70 25.47
N LEU A 59 19.53 -0.32 26.32
CA LEU A 59 20.63 -1.05 26.94
C LEU A 59 21.50 -1.76 25.91
N LEU A 60 20.91 -2.44 24.94
CA LEU A 60 21.63 -3.17 23.90
C LEU A 60 22.42 -2.22 22.99
N LEU A 61 21.83 -1.12 22.57
CA LEU A 61 22.50 -0.09 21.76
C LEU A 61 23.66 0.55 22.54
N ALA A 62 23.47 0.85 23.83
CA ALA A 62 24.54 1.35 24.69
C ALA A 62 25.68 0.34 24.89
N ALA A 63 25.37 -0.96 24.83
CA ALA A 63 26.36 -2.03 24.86
C ALA A 63 27.04 -2.30 23.51
N GLY A 64 26.61 -1.62 22.43
CA GLY A 64 27.20 -1.72 21.10
C GLY A 64 26.60 -2.80 20.20
N ALA A 65 25.36 -3.23 20.45
CA ALA A 65 24.63 -4.09 19.51
C ALA A 65 24.46 -3.39 18.15
N ASP A 66 24.55 -4.14 17.05
CA ASP A 66 24.46 -3.61 15.69
C ASP A 66 22.98 -3.45 15.25
N PRO A 67 22.45 -2.22 15.14
CA PRO A 67 21.08 -2.01 14.65
C PRO A 67 20.89 -2.31 13.16
N ALA A 68 21.97 -2.51 12.40
CA ALA A 68 21.94 -2.83 10.98
C ALA A 68 22.01 -4.35 10.70
N HIS A 69 22.06 -5.19 11.74
CA HIS A 69 22.02 -6.64 11.59
C HIS A 69 20.71 -7.08 10.91
N TYR A 70 20.80 -8.04 9.99
CA TYR A 70 19.66 -8.59 9.27
C TYR A 70 19.26 -9.95 9.83
N ASP A 71 17.96 -10.14 10.05
CA ASP A 71 17.40 -11.48 10.26
C ASP A 71 17.39 -12.32 8.96
N ASP A 72 16.89 -13.55 9.03
CA ASP A 72 16.76 -14.45 7.87
C ASP A 72 15.80 -13.94 6.78
N HIS A 73 14.99 -12.93 7.08
CA HIS A 73 14.09 -12.26 6.12
C HIS A 73 14.68 -10.94 5.60
N GLY A 74 15.89 -10.58 6.04
CA GLY A 74 16.54 -9.30 5.72
C GLY A 74 15.92 -8.12 6.45
N ASN A 75 15.18 -8.31 7.54
CA ASN A 75 14.70 -7.23 8.38
C ASN A 75 15.77 -6.82 9.39
N THR A 76 15.87 -5.52 9.63
CA THR A 76 16.62 -4.97 10.77
C THR A 76 15.68 -4.74 11.96
N ALA A 77 16.23 -4.40 13.12
CA ALA A 77 15.44 -4.01 14.29
C ALA A 77 14.44 -2.87 13.95
N LEU A 78 14.84 -1.94 13.07
CA LEU A 78 13.96 -0.85 12.64
C LEU A 78 12.79 -1.34 11.78
N HIS A 79 12.99 -2.34 10.91
CA HIS A 79 11.91 -2.94 10.12
C HIS A 79 10.85 -3.54 11.05
N LEU A 80 11.26 -4.37 12.02
CA LEU A 80 10.34 -5.05 12.92
C LEU A 80 9.62 -4.10 13.87
N GLY A 81 10.34 -3.12 14.44
CA GLY A 81 9.75 -2.09 15.29
C GLY A 81 8.74 -1.21 14.53
N ALA A 82 9.06 -0.84 13.29
CA ALA A 82 8.17 -0.06 12.42
C ALA A 82 6.91 -0.83 12.03
N MET A 83 7.06 -2.10 11.61
CA MET A 83 5.96 -3.01 11.27
C MET A 83 4.99 -3.20 12.44
N ARG A 84 5.51 -3.32 13.67
CA ARG A 84 4.70 -3.54 14.88
C ARG A 84 4.16 -2.26 15.53
N GLY A 85 4.51 -1.09 15.02
CA GLY A 85 3.97 0.18 15.54
C GLY A 85 4.67 0.74 16.77
N HIS A 86 5.88 0.28 17.09
CA HIS A 86 6.60 0.69 18.29
C HIS A 86 7.34 2.02 18.09
N GLY A 87 6.59 3.13 18.06
CA GLY A 87 7.11 4.47 17.73
C GLY A 87 8.30 4.93 18.59
N GLU A 88 8.30 4.64 19.90
CA GLU A 88 9.42 4.96 20.80
C GLU A 88 10.69 4.21 20.42
N VAL A 89 10.58 2.92 20.10
CA VAL A 89 11.69 2.09 19.63
C VAL A 89 12.19 2.58 18.28
N VAL A 90 11.29 2.90 17.34
CA VAL A 90 11.64 3.45 16.02
C VAL A 90 12.45 4.73 16.18
N ARG A 91 12.03 5.65 17.05
CA ARG A 91 12.79 6.88 17.30
C ARG A 91 14.16 6.61 17.87
N LEU A 92 14.25 5.76 18.89
CA LEU A 92 15.52 5.38 19.52
C LEU A 92 16.50 4.79 18.51
N LEU A 93 16.04 3.89 17.64
CA LEU A 93 16.84 3.28 16.59
C LEU A 93 17.29 4.30 15.55
N LEU A 94 16.42 5.24 15.15
CA LEU A 94 16.79 6.33 14.23
C LEU A 94 17.78 7.32 14.83
N ASP A 95 17.76 7.53 16.14
CA ASP A 95 18.71 8.41 16.83
C ASP A 95 20.13 7.78 16.85
N HIS A 96 20.23 6.46 16.94
CA HIS A 96 21.51 5.74 16.94
C HIS A 96 22.00 5.38 15.53
N ALA A 97 21.09 5.01 14.63
CA ALA A 97 21.43 4.45 13.32
C ALA A 97 20.42 4.87 12.24
N PRO A 98 20.37 6.17 11.87
CA PRO A 98 19.40 6.69 10.90
C PRO A 98 19.52 6.06 9.51
N GLN A 99 20.70 5.54 9.13
CA GLN A 99 20.93 4.84 7.88
C GLN A 99 20.07 3.58 7.70
N THR A 100 19.64 2.95 8.81
CA THR A 100 18.81 1.73 8.77
C THR A 100 17.43 2.00 8.19
N ALA A 101 16.98 3.25 8.18
CA ALA A 101 15.70 3.66 7.63
C ALA A 101 15.63 3.59 6.09
N LEU A 102 16.80 3.52 5.43
CA LEU A 102 16.94 3.42 3.98
C LEU A 102 17.29 1.99 3.51
N MET A 103 17.49 1.06 4.45
CA MET A 103 17.79 -0.34 4.13
C MET A 103 16.54 -1.06 3.61
N PHE A 104 16.76 -2.07 2.78
CA PHE A 104 15.71 -2.89 2.18
C PHE A 104 15.80 -4.31 2.71
N ASN A 105 14.67 -4.93 3.03
CA ASN A 105 14.61 -6.35 3.34
C ASN A 105 14.61 -7.25 2.09
N ARG A 106 14.48 -8.57 2.25
CA ARG A 106 14.48 -9.52 1.12
C ARG A 106 13.27 -9.35 0.20
N GLU A 107 12.19 -8.76 0.68
CA GLU A 107 11.02 -8.39 -0.14
C GLU A 107 11.21 -7.06 -0.89
N GLY A 108 12.34 -6.37 -0.66
CA GLY A 108 12.62 -5.07 -1.25
C GLY A 108 11.86 -3.92 -0.59
N LEU A 109 11.42 -4.09 0.67
CA LEU A 109 10.67 -3.10 1.43
C LEU A 109 11.56 -2.41 2.46
N ARG A 110 11.37 -1.08 2.61
CA ARG A 110 11.99 -0.27 3.67
C ARG A 110 11.12 -0.28 4.93
N PRO A 111 11.65 0.08 6.12
CA PRO A 111 10.87 0.12 7.36
C PRO A 111 9.61 0.99 7.29
N VAL A 112 9.68 2.13 6.61
CA VAL A 112 8.53 3.03 6.44
C VAL A 112 7.41 2.40 5.61
N VAL A 113 7.76 1.53 4.65
CA VAL A 113 6.79 0.85 3.79
C VAL A 113 6.07 -0.24 4.59
N LEU A 114 6.80 -1.00 5.42
CA LEU A 114 6.17 -1.95 6.36
C LEU A 114 5.23 -1.26 7.35
N ALA A 115 5.65 -0.13 7.93
CA ALA A 115 4.78 0.68 8.79
C ALA A 115 3.52 1.16 8.05
N ALA A 116 3.65 1.55 6.79
CA ALA A 116 2.52 1.98 5.97
C ALA A 116 1.57 0.83 5.60
N ILE A 117 2.09 -0.38 5.29
CA ILE A 117 1.32 -1.60 5.05
C ILE A 117 0.50 -2.00 6.28
N GLU A 118 1.10 -1.88 7.46
CA GLU A 118 0.48 -2.23 8.75
C GLU A 118 -0.34 -1.10 9.38
N GLY A 119 -0.42 0.08 8.74
CA GLY A 119 -1.22 1.20 9.23
C GLY A 119 -0.63 1.96 10.43
N GLN A 120 0.66 1.83 10.67
CA GLN A 120 1.35 2.37 11.84
C GLN A 120 1.70 3.86 11.67
N ALA A 121 0.70 4.73 11.84
CA ALA A 121 0.81 6.16 11.57
C ALA A 121 1.96 6.87 12.32
N GLU A 122 2.17 6.57 13.61
CA GLU A 122 3.24 7.23 14.38
C GLU A 122 4.64 6.82 13.91
N CYS A 123 4.83 5.54 13.51
CA CYS A 123 6.09 5.08 12.91
C CYS A 123 6.34 5.74 11.56
N VAL A 124 5.32 5.80 10.69
CA VAL A 124 5.41 6.49 9.40
C VAL A 124 5.78 7.96 9.60
N LYS A 125 5.10 8.65 10.51
CA LYS A 125 5.38 10.05 10.84
C LYS A 125 6.82 10.25 11.28
N THR A 126 7.28 9.44 12.23
CA THR A 126 8.63 9.54 12.81
C THR A 126 9.69 9.34 11.73
N ILE A 127 9.55 8.31 10.89
CA ILE A 127 10.52 8.01 9.84
C ILE A 127 10.53 9.11 8.77
N ILE A 128 9.37 9.54 8.28
CA ILE A 128 9.28 10.57 7.23
C ILE A 128 9.73 11.95 7.72
N GLN A 129 9.44 12.32 8.96
CA GLN A 129 9.97 13.57 9.54
C GLN A 129 11.50 13.56 9.63
N ARG A 130 12.12 12.39 9.79
CA ARG A 130 13.57 12.25 9.86
C ARG A 130 14.25 12.24 8.50
N LEU A 131 13.62 11.59 7.51
CA LEU A 131 14.20 11.35 6.19
C LEU A 131 13.79 12.38 5.13
N GLY A 132 12.60 12.96 5.25
CA GLY A 132 11.98 13.80 4.22
C GLY A 132 10.87 13.08 3.44
N PRO A 133 9.90 13.83 2.88
CA PRO A 133 8.75 13.29 2.15
C PRO A 133 9.13 12.54 0.86
N GLU A 134 10.32 12.77 0.31
CA GLU A 134 10.83 12.07 -0.88
C GLU A 134 11.04 10.57 -0.67
N GLN A 135 11.14 10.11 0.59
CA GLN A 135 11.31 8.69 0.92
C GLN A 135 9.97 7.95 1.13
N ALA A 136 8.84 8.67 1.02
CA ALA A 136 7.50 8.13 1.19
C ALA A 136 6.86 7.60 -0.09
N ASP A 137 7.62 7.49 -1.18
CA ASP A 137 7.10 7.17 -2.51
C ASP A 137 6.22 5.92 -2.49
N GLU A 138 6.77 4.79 -2.05
CA GLU A 138 6.04 3.53 -1.97
C GLU A 138 5.09 3.46 -0.78
N ALA A 139 5.39 4.17 0.31
CA ALA A 139 4.56 4.17 1.52
C ALA A 139 3.16 4.73 1.26
N LEU A 140 3.04 5.78 0.45
CA LEU A 140 1.74 6.36 0.09
C LEU A 140 0.90 5.37 -0.74
N HIS A 141 1.51 4.67 -1.71
CA HIS A 141 0.82 3.67 -2.52
C HIS A 141 0.34 2.49 -1.68
N GLN A 142 1.19 1.95 -0.81
CA GLN A 142 0.82 0.83 0.05
C GLN A 142 -0.25 1.20 1.07
N ALA A 143 -0.11 2.34 1.77
CA ALA A 143 -1.16 2.82 2.68
C ALA A 143 -2.51 2.95 1.96
N ALA A 144 -2.50 3.43 0.71
CA ALA A 144 -3.71 3.57 -0.09
C ALA A 144 -4.29 2.21 -0.54
N ALA A 145 -3.46 1.24 -0.92
CA ALA A 145 -3.88 -0.11 -1.28
C ALA A 145 -4.50 -0.87 -0.10
N PHE A 146 -3.90 -0.75 1.09
CA PHE A 146 -4.37 -1.44 2.30
C PHE A 146 -5.51 -0.71 3.01
N GLY A 147 -5.78 0.55 2.66
CA GLY A 147 -6.94 1.30 3.15
C GLY A 147 -6.69 2.12 4.41
N HIS A 148 -5.43 2.42 4.72
CA HIS A 148 -5.04 3.15 5.93
C HIS A 148 -5.18 4.66 5.75
N ALA A 149 -6.42 5.16 5.80
CA ALA A 149 -6.74 6.57 5.56
C ALA A 149 -5.97 7.54 6.47
N GLU A 150 -5.74 7.16 7.74
CA GLU A 150 -4.91 7.96 8.66
C GLU A 150 -3.48 8.13 8.16
N VAL A 151 -2.84 7.05 7.71
CA VAL A 151 -1.47 7.09 7.16
C VAL A 151 -1.44 7.91 5.86
N VAL A 152 -2.44 7.75 4.98
CA VAL A 152 -2.53 8.55 3.74
C VAL A 152 -2.66 10.04 4.08
N GLY A 153 -3.59 10.42 4.96
CA GLY A 153 -3.78 11.81 5.38
C GLY A 153 -2.52 12.41 6.01
N LEU A 154 -1.83 11.65 6.85
CA LEU A 154 -0.56 12.03 7.46
C LEU A 154 0.53 12.27 6.40
N LEU A 155 0.72 11.36 5.46
CA LEU A 155 1.73 11.49 4.40
C LEU A 155 1.49 12.74 3.55
N LEU A 156 0.24 13.02 3.18
CA LEU A 156 -0.13 14.24 2.46
C LEU A 156 0.14 15.50 3.30
N ALA A 157 -0.17 15.47 4.60
CA ALA A 157 0.12 16.58 5.51
C ALA A 157 1.64 16.82 5.70
N LEU A 158 2.47 15.78 5.54
CA LEU A 158 3.93 15.87 5.55
C LEU A 158 4.51 16.35 4.19
N GLY A 159 3.66 16.69 3.22
CA GLY A 159 4.07 17.27 1.95
C GLY A 159 4.38 16.25 0.85
N VAL A 160 3.99 14.99 1.02
CA VAL A 160 4.10 13.98 -0.05
C VAL A 160 3.13 14.35 -1.19
N PRO A 161 3.58 14.43 -2.45
CA PRO A 161 2.70 14.78 -3.56
C PRO A 161 1.57 13.76 -3.76
N VAL A 162 0.33 14.24 -3.82
CA VAL A 162 -0.87 13.38 -3.95
C VAL A 162 -0.89 12.54 -5.24
N ASN A 163 -0.34 13.08 -6.34
CA ASN A 163 -0.27 12.43 -7.64
C ASN A 163 1.09 11.78 -7.93
N LEU A 164 1.84 11.39 -6.91
CA LEU A 164 3.14 10.73 -7.08
C LEU A 164 2.96 9.36 -7.77
N PRO A 165 3.56 9.14 -8.96
CA PRO A 165 3.47 7.85 -9.64
C PRO A 165 4.48 6.85 -9.08
N ASP A 166 4.09 5.58 -9.00
CA ASP A 166 5.00 4.45 -8.79
C ASP A 166 5.82 4.14 -10.07
N ARG A 167 6.67 3.11 -10.02
CA ARG A 167 7.48 2.69 -11.18
C ARG A 167 6.63 2.25 -12.39
N GLY A 168 5.37 1.88 -12.19
CA GLY A 168 4.39 1.55 -13.23
C GLY A 168 3.45 2.70 -13.60
N GLY A 169 3.74 3.93 -13.14
CA GLY A 169 2.90 5.09 -13.42
C GLY A 169 1.57 5.12 -12.66
N ARG A 170 1.36 4.26 -11.65
CA ARG A 170 0.15 4.29 -10.82
C ARG A 170 0.31 5.25 -9.66
N THR A 171 -0.69 6.07 -9.43
CA THR A 171 -0.80 6.94 -8.24
C THR A 171 -1.48 6.22 -7.08
N ALA A 172 -1.47 6.79 -5.89
CA ALA A 172 -2.16 6.26 -4.72
C ALA A 172 -3.66 6.04 -4.97
N LEU A 173 -4.29 6.90 -5.79
CA LEU A 173 -5.70 6.79 -6.14
C LEU A 173 -5.98 5.52 -6.97
N HIS A 174 -5.07 5.13 -7.86
CA HIS A 174 -5.19 3.90 -8.65
C HIS A 174 -5.25 2.67 -7.74
N TRP A 175 -4.33 2.59 -6.77
CA TRP A 175 -4.27 1.50 -5.80
C TRP A 175 -5.51 1.46 -4.91
N ALA A 176 -5.96 2.61 -4.40
CA ALA A 176 -7.19 2.69 -3.60
C ALA A 176 -8.43 2.23 -4.38
N VAL A 177 -8.52 2.57 -5.67
CA VAL A 177 -9.62 2.14 -6.56
C VAL A 177 -9.57 0.64 -6.82
N GLN A 178 -8.39 0.11 -7.15
CA GLN A 178 -8.17 -1.32 -7.40
C GLN A 178 -8.54 -2.17 -6.18
N GLU A 179 -8.34 -1.66 -4.97
CA GLU A 179 -8.65 -2.36 -3.71
C GLU A 179 -9.97 -1.89 -3.04
N ALA A 180 -10.75 -1.03 -3.69
CA ALA A 180 -12.06 -0.53 -3.23
C ALA A 180 -12.01 0.19 -1.88
N ARG A 181 -10.92 0.91 -1.59
CA ARG A 181 -10.73 1.65 -0.34
C ARG A 181 -11.50 2.97 -0.38
N LEU A 182 -12.82 2.90 -0.17
CA LEU A 182 -13.75 4.02 -0.34
C LEU A 182 -13.35 5.29 0.45
N GLU A 183 -12.93 5.14 1.70
CA GLU A 183 -12.50 6.26 2.54
C GLU A 183 -11.20 6.90 2.02
N VAL A 184 -10.24 6.08 1.61
CA VAL A 184 -8.99 6.56 1.01
C VAL A 184 -9.27 7.27 -0.33
N ILE A 185 -10.20 6.75 -1.14
CA ILE A 185 -10.60 7.38 -2.41
C ILE A 185 -11.14 8.79 -2.14
N ASP A 186 -12.06 8.94 -1.19
CA ASP A 186 -12.60 10.26 -0.81
C ASP A 186 -11.51 11.21 -0.35
N LEU A 187 -10.61 10.72 0.53
CA LEU A 187 -9.50 11.49 1.06
C LEU A 187 -8.58 11.98 -0.07
N LEU A 188 -8.13 11.08 -0.95
CA LEU A 188 -7.25 11.42 -2.06
C LEU A 188 -7.89 12.40 -3.04
N LEU A 189 -9.16 12.18 -3.41
CA LEU A 189 -9.89 13.11 -4.28
C LEU A 189 -10.05 14.50 -3.64
N SER A 190 -10.37 14.54 -2.34
CA SER A 190 -10.47 15.80 -1.59
C SER A 190 -9.13 16.54 -1.48
N ALA A 191 -8.02 15.79 -1.50
CA ALA A 191 -6.66 16.33 -1.50
C ALA A 191 -6.14 16.69 -2.90
N GLY A 192 -6.98 16.60 -3.94
CA GLY A 192 -6.64 17.00 -5.31
C GLY A 192 -5.96 15.91 -6.14
N ALA A 193 -6.16 14.63 -5.81
CA ALA A 193 -5.78 13.54 -6.70
C ALA A 193 -6.52 13.66 -8.05
N ASP A 194 -5.82 13.51 -9.17
CA ASP A 194 -6.46 13.55 -10.49
C ASP A 194 -6.98 12.15 -10.87
N PRO A 195 -8.31 11.96 -10.99
CA PRO A 195 -8.88 10.67 -11.38
C PRO A 195 -8.71 10.33 -12.87
N ASN A 196 -8.11 11.22 -13.67
CA ASN A 196 -7.92 11.08 -15.10
C ASN A 196 -6.47 10.78 -15.50
N GLU A 197 -5.55 10.67 -14.53
CA GLU A 197 -4.17 10.24 -14.80
C GLU A 197 -4.18 8.87 -15.47
N ALA A 198 -3.43 8.75 -16.56
CA ALA A 198 -3.35 7.52 -17.32
C ALA A 198 -2.23 6.64 -16.74
N VAL A 199 -2.53 5.39 -16.41
CA VAL A 199 -1.47 4.44 -16.06
C VAL A 199 -0.61 4.17 -17.29
N VAL A 200 0.70 4.28 -17.11
CA VAL A 200 1.67 3.93 -18.14
C VAL A 200 2.26 2.56 -17.79
N VAL A 201 1.59 1.51 -18.27
CA VAL A 201 2.09 0.12 -18.35
C VAL A 201 2.10 -0.67 -17.04
N VAL A 202 1.53 -1.90 -17.09
CA VAL A 202 1.87 -3.02 -16.20
C VAL A 202 2.70 -4.05 -16.97
N PRO A 203 3.79 -4.61 -16.39
CA PRO A 203 4.41 -5.81 -16.93
C PRO A 203 3.44 -6.98 -16.69
N GLU A 204 2.93 -7.54 -17.78
CA GLU A 204 2.19 -8.81 -17.84
C GLU A 204 0.80 -8.83 -17.17
N GLY A 205 -0.24 -8.62 -17.98
CA GLY A 205 -1.59 -9.13 -17.70
C GLY A 205 -2.59 -8.09 -17.21
N LEU A 206 -3.60 -7.88 -18.06
CA LEU A 206 -4.83 -7.10 -17.85
C LEU A 206 -4.68 -5.57 -17.77
N TYR A 207 -4.72 -5.01 -18.99
CA TYR A 207 -5.37 -3.76 -19.39
C TYR A 207 -4.72 -2.44 -18.95
N ASP A 208 -4.38 -1.61 -19.94
CA ASP A 208 -4.11 -0.17 -19.82
C ASP A 208 -5.40 0.60 -19.44
N ASN A 209 -6.07 0.21 -18.34
CA ASN A 209 -7.38 0.74 -18.01
C ASN A 209 -7.29 2.15 -17.41
N THR A 210 -8.23 3.01 -17.82
CA THR A 210 -8.56 4.22 -17.06
C THR A 210 -9.05 3.83 -15.66
N ILE A 211 -8.86 4.69 -14.65
CA ILE A 211 -9.33 4.44 -13.27
C ILE A 211 -10.83 4.06 -13.26
N LEU A 212 -11.64 4.78 -14.07
CA LEU A 212 -13.07 4.49 -14.21
C LEU A 212 -13.32 3.14 -14.91
N GLY A 213 -12.49 2.77 -15.89
CA GLY A 213 -12.51 1.48 -16.56
C GLY A 213 -12.24 0.31 -15.60
N LEU A 214 -11.28 0.44 -14.68
CA LEU A 214 -11.01 -0.56 -13.63
C LEU A 214 -12.24 -0.77 -12.74
N ALA A 215 -12.78 0.32 -12.18
CA ALA A 215 -13.97 0.26 -11.33
C ALA A 215 -15.19 -0.36 -12.06
N ALA A 216 -15.35 -0.03 -13.35
CA ALA A 216 -16.40 -0.55 -14.21
C ALA A 216 -16.23 -2.03 -14.57
N ALA A 217 -15.00 -2.49 -14.81
CA ALA A 217 -14.68 -3.90 -15.09
C ALA A 217 -14.99 -4.80 -13.89
N ASP A 218 -14.72 -4.32 -12.67
CA ASP A 218 -15.05 -5.03 -11.43
C ASP A 218 -16.52 -4.89 -11.02
N GLY A 219 -17.21 -3.87 -11.52
CA GLY A 219 -18.62 -3.61 -11.21
C GLY A 219 -18.84 -2.87 -9.91
N ARG A 220 -17.85 -2.09 -9.45
CA ARG A 220 -17.88 -1.38 -8.16
C ARG A 220 -18.59 -0.03 -8.30
N VAL A 221 -19.92 -0.06 -8.18
CA VAL A 221 -20.78 1.13 -8.38
C VAL A 221 -20.45 2.27 -7.43
N ASP A 222 -20.12 1.99 -6.16
CA ASP A 222 -19.75 3.03 -5.19
C ASP A 222 -18.46 3.75 -5.58
N VAL A 223 -17.47 2.99 -6.08
CA VAL A 223 -16.21 3.55 -6.58
C VAL A 223 -16.45 4.39 -7.83
N ILE A 224 -17.25 3.91 -8.79
CA ILE A 224 -17.65 4.68 -9.97
C ILE A 224 -18.29 6.01 -9.55
N SER A 225 -19.21 5.97 -8.60
CA SER A 225 -19.93 7.15 -8.13
C SER A 225 -18.98 8.18 -7.49
N LYS A 226 -18.04 7.72 -6.66
CA LYS A 226 -17.01 8.58 -6.05
C LYS A 226 -16.09 9.20 -7.09
N LEU A 227 -15.61 8.41 -8.05
CA LEU A 227 -14.73 8.90 -9.10
C LEU A 227 -15.41 9.98 -9.96
N LEU A 228 -16.66 9.75 -10.37
CA LEU A 228 -17.43 10.73 -11.13
C LEU A 228 -17.68 12.01 -10.32
N ALA A 229 -18.01 11.89 -9.04
CA ALA A 229 -18.14 13.05 -8.14
C ALA A 229 -16.81 13.81 -7.96
N GLY A 230 -15.68 13.09 -8.01
CA GLY A 230 -14.32 13.63 -7.99
C GLY A 230 -13.84 14.19 -9.32
N GLY A 231 -14.67 14.25 -10.36
CA GLY A 231 -14.32 14.84 -11.66
C GLY A 231 -13.68 13.88 -12.66
N ALA A 232 -13.85 12.56 -12.48
CA ALA A 232 -13.49 11.59 -13.51
C ALA A 232 -14.31 11.83 -14.79
N LYS A 233 -13.63 11.93 -15.93
CA LYS A 233 -14.26 12.09 -17.23
C LYS A 233 -14.86 10.75 -17.67
N ILE A 234 -16.19 10.73 -17.78
CA ILE A 234 -16.99 9.50 -17.95
C ILE A 234 -16.65 8.69 -19.21
N ASP A 235 -16.33 9.37 -20.32
CA ASP A 235 -16.02 8.75 -21.61
C ASP A 235 -14.52 8.74 -21.92
N THR A 236 -13.66 8.79 -20.88
CA THR A 236 -12.23 8.61 -21.08
C THR A 236 -11.96 7.22 -21.62
N THR A 237 -11.18 7.15 -22.69
CA THR A 237 -10.81 5.90 -23.35
C THR A 237 -9.42 5.45 -22.95
N ASP A 238 -9.24 4.15 -22.81
CA ASP A 238 -7.92 3.54 -22.75
C ASP A 238 -7.18 3.56 -24.10
N ARG A 239 -6.02 2.88 -24.16
CA ARG A 239 -5.23 2.74 -25.39
C ARG A 239 -5.93 1.97 -26.49
N ASP A 240 -6.95 1.16 -26.21
CA ASP A 240 -7.75 0.46 -27.23
C ASP A 240 -9.00 1.26 -27.65
N GLY A 241 -9.22 2.44 -27.07
CA GLY A 241 -10.40 3.26 -27.32
C GLY A 241 -11.61 2.83 -26.47
N LEU A 242 -11.44 1.94 -25.50
CA LEU A 242 -12.54 1.43 -24.68
C LEU A 242 -12.83 2.41 -23.54
N THR A 243 -14.10 2.79 -23.38
CA THR A 243 -14.61 3.57 -22.24
C THR A 243 -14.96 2.66 -21.06
N ALA A 244 -15.23 3.25 -19.89
CA ALA A 244 -15.74 2.50 -18.74
C ALA A 244 -17.00 1.67 -19.07
N LEU A 245 -17.89 2.19 -19.92
CA LEU A 245 -19.10 1.49 -20.34
C LEU A 245 -18.78 0.23 -21.18
N HIS A 246 -17.73 0.28 -22.01
CA HIS A 246 -17.25 -0.91 -22.72
C HIS A 246 -16.82 -1.99 -21.74
N TRP A 247 -16.02 -1.62 -20.73
CA TRP A 247 -15.51 -2.54 -19.72
C TRP A 247 -16.62 -3.18 -18.89
N ALA A 248 -17.57 -2.38 -18.40
CA ALA A 248 -18.75 -2.90 -17.69
C ALA A 248 -19.56 -3.88 -18.56
N ALA A 249 -19.70 -3.59 -19.86
CA ALA A 249 -20.41 -4.45 -20.80
C ALA A 249 -19.68 -5.77 -21.09
N ILE A 250 -18.35 -5.71 -21.30
CA ILE A 250 -17.48 -6.86 -21.55
C ILE A 250 -17.54 -7.86 -20.38
N PHE A 251 -17.51 -7.34 -19.15
CA PHE A 251 -17.48 -8.11 -17.91
C PHE A 251 -18.85 -8.40 -17.29
N ASN A 252 -19.95 -8.04 -17.98
CA ASN A 252 -21.32 -8.33 -17.53
C ASN A 252 -21.69 -7.67 -16.19
N ARG A 253 -21.24 -6.43 -15.96
CA ARG A 253 -21.50 -5.66 -14.74
C ARG A 253 -22.76 -4.83 -14.92
N LEU A 254 -23.92 -5.44 -14.74
CA LEU A 254 -25.22 -4.82 -15.07
C LEU A 254 -25.45 -3.51 -14.31
N GLU A 255 -25.18 -3.51 -13.01
CA GLU A 255 -25.38 -2.38 -12.12
C GLU A 255 -24.43 -1.24 -12.48
N ALA A 256 -23.17 -1.55 -12.82
CA ALA A 256 -22.21 -0.57 -13.32
C ALA A 256 -22.60 0.01 -14.68
N VAL A 257 -23.09 -0.82 -15.62
CA VAL A 257 -23.64 -0.32 -16.90
C VAL A 257 -24.80 0.65 -16.63
N SER A 258 -25.72 0.29 -15.74
CA SER A 258 -26.84 1.15 -15.37
C SER A 258 -26.38 2.47 -14.76
N ALA A 259 -25.42 2.42 -13.82
CA ALA A 259 -24.88 3.60 -13.16
C ALA A 259 -24.16 4.53 -14.13
N LEU A 260 -23.32 3.98 -15.02
CA LEU A 260 -22.59 4.75 -16.04
C LEU A 260 -23.56 5.43 -17.03
N LEU A 261 -24.58 4.72 -17.51
CA LEU A 261 -25.58 5.33 -18.40
C LEU A 261 -26.40 6.40 -17.69
N ALA A 262 -26.79 6.18 -16.44
CA ALA A 262 -27.49 7.19 -15.63
C ALA A 262 -26.63 8.44 -15.41
N ALA A 263 -25.31 8.28 -15.34
CA ALA A 263 -24.35 9.37 -15.25
C ALA A 263 -24.02 10.02 -16.62
N GLY A 264 -24.59 9.54 -17.72
CA GLY A 264 -24.44 10.12 -19.06
C GLY A 264 -23.31 9.54 -19.91
N ALA A 265 -22.81 8.32 -19.62
CA ALA A 265 -21.86 7.63 -20.49
C ALA A 265 -22.46 7.36 -21.86
N SER A 266 -21.72 7.61 -22.93
CA SER A 266 -22.21 7.41 -24.30
C SER A 266 -22.32 5.91 -24.66
N PRO A 267 -23.54 5.36 -24.90
CA PRO A 267 -23.70 3.98 -25.38
C PRO A 267 -23.22 3.80 -26.82
N ALA A 268 -23.13 4.89 -27.59
CA ALA A 268 -22.71 4.90 -28.98
C ALA A 268 -21.19 5.01 -29.19
N ALA A 269 -20.41 5.21 -28.11
CA ALA A 269 -18.95 5.31 -28.18
C ALA A 269 -18.34 4.11 -28.91
N ARG A 270 -17.31 4.35 -29.73
CA ARG A 270 -16.64 3.31 -30.53
C ARG A 270 -15.18 3.19 -30.13
N ASP A 271 -14.75 1.95 -29.88
CA ASP A 271 -13.34 1.61 -29.70
C ASP A 271 -12.55 1.72 -31.02
N LYS A 272 -11.23 1.49 -30.98
CA LYS A 272 -10.36 1.52 -32.17
C LYS A 272 -10.72 0.46 -33.23
N ARG A 273 -11.51 -0.55 -32.87
CA ARG A 273 -12.03 -1.59 -33.78
C ARG A 273 -13.41 -1.21 -34.33
N GLY A 274 -13.92 -0.04 -33.98
CA GLY A 274 -15.24 0.44 -34.36
C GLY A 274 -16.40 -0.22 -33.61
N LEU A 275 -16.12 -0.97 -32.53
CA LEU A 275 -17.12 -1.69 -31.76
C LEU A 275 -17.66 -0.81 -30.64
N ARG A 276 -18.97 -0.89 -30.40
CA ARG A 276 -19.64 -0.25 -29.27
C ARG A 276 -19.69 -1.16 -28.05
N PRO A 277 -20.03 -0.64 -26.85
CA PRO A 277 -20.29 -1.48 -25.68
C PRO A 277 -21.32 -2.59 -25.96
N LEU A 278 -22.37 -2.27 -26.72
CA LEU A 278 -23.41 -3.23 -27.12
C LEU A 278 -22.86 -4.38 -27.98
N ASP A 279 -21.93 -4.08 -28.89
CA ASP A 279 -21.36 -5.09 -29.78
C ASP A 279 -20.49 -6.09 -29.01
N HIS A 280 -19.74 -5.62 -28.01
CA HIS A 280 -19.02 -6.49 -27.07
C HIS A 280 -19.96 -7.34 -26.21
N ALA A 281 -21.03 -6.74 -25.67
CA ALA A 281 -22.05 -7.46 -24.91
C ALA A 281 -22.71 -8.59 -25.74
N ARG A 282 -23.01 -8.33 -27.02
CA ARG A 282 -23.58 -9.31 -27.97
C ARG A 282 -22.61 -10.46 -28.25
N ARG A 283 -21.35 -10.16 -28.58
CA ARG A 283 -20.32 -11.19 -28.84
C ARG A 283 -20.14 -12.14 -27.67
N ARG A 284 -20.28 -11.64 -26.43
CA ARG A 284 -20.15 -12.41 -25.19
C ARG A 284 -21.49 -12.90 -24.61
N ARG A 285 -22.61 -12.69 -25.32
CA ARG A 285 -23.97 -13.12 -24.94
C ARG A 285 -24.44 -12.61 -23.56
N ARG A 286 -24.15 -11.35 -23.24
CA ARG A 286 -24.54 -10.70 -21.97
C ARG A 286 -25.99 -10.19 -22.01
N VAL A 287 -26.96 -11.11 -21.95
CA VAL A 287 -28.39 -10.85 -22.24
C VAL A 287 -28.98 -9.62 -21.50
N ARG A 288 -28.76 -9.50 -20.19
CA ARG A 288 -29.31 -8.38 -19.40
C ARG A 288 -28.68 -7.04 -19.80
N VAL A 289 -27.36 -7.02 -20.01
CA VAL A 289 -26.61 -5.85 -20.47
C VAL A 289 -27.03 -5.44 -21.88
N ILE A 290 -27.22 -6.40 -22.80
CA ILE A 290 -27.69 -6.14 -24.17
C ILE A 290 -29.01 -5.37 -24.14
N ARG A 291 -30.00 -5.87 -23.41
CA ARG A 291 -31.32 -5.22 -23.31
C ARG A 291 -31.22 -3.80 -22.76
N LEU A 292 -30.34 -3.59 -21.78
CA LEU A 292 -30.17 -2.29 -21.14
C LEU A 292 -29.49 -1.29 -22.09
N LEU A 293 -28.45 -1.71 -22.81
CA LEU A 293 -27.79 -0.87 -23.82
C LEU A 293 -28.68 -0.58 -25.03
N GLU A 294 -29.49 -1.54 -25.49
CA GLU A 294 -30.47 -1.33 -26.57
C GLU A 294 -31.53 -0.29 -26.18
N ALA A 295 -31.99 -0.33 -24.93
CA ALA A 295 -32.92 0.66 -24.41
C ALA A 295 -32.28 2.06 -24.38
N ALA A 296 -31.00 2.17 -24.01
CA ALA A 296 -30.29 3.44 -23.98
C ALA A 296 -30.06 4.04 -25.38
N GLU A 297 -29.64 3.24 -26.37
CA GLU A 297 -29.45 3.72 -27.76
C GLU A 297 -30.76 4.18 -28.43
N GLY A 298 -31.89 3.56 -28.07
CA GLY A 298 -33.21 3.93 -28.58
C GLY A 298 -33.75 5.26 -28.07
N VAL A 299 -33.16 5.82 -27.00
CA VAL A 299 -33.53 7.13 -26.43
C VAL A 299 -32.75 8.27 -27.09
N GLU A 300 -31.50 8.06 -27.51
CA GLU A 300 -30.67 9.09 -28.16
C GLU A 300 -31.08 9.40 -29.63
N THR A 301 -31.90 8.54 -30.24
CA THR A 301 -32.31 8.63 -31.65
C THR A 301 -33.71 9.22 -31.87
N ARG A 302 -34.35 9.75 -30.81
CA ARG A 302 -35.65 10.44 -30.85
C ARG A 302 -35.52 11.89 -30.43
#